data_AF-A0A2X3INC8-F1
#
_entry.id   AF-A0A2X3INC8-F1
#
_cell.length_a   1.000
_cell.length_b   1.000
_cell.length_c   1.000
_cell.angle_alpha   90.00
_cell.angle_beta   90.00
_cell.angle_gamma   90.00
#
_symmetry.space_group_name_H-M   'P 1'
#
loop_
_entity.id
_entity.type
_entity.pdbx_description
1 polymer ?
#
loop_
_entity_poly.entity_id
_entity_poly.type
_entity_poly.pdbx_seq_one_letter_code
_entity_poly.pdbx_strand_id
1 'polypeptide(L)'
;MTKHFRLKALHVALLALVSSSFAAQAADIPQVKVTVTDKQCEPMSVTVNAGKTQFIIQNNSQKALEWEILKGVMVVEERENIAPGFSQKLTANLQPGEYDMTCGLLTNPKGKLVVKASGKQEAPKTDLLALTGPITEYKAYVTAEVAELVKGTKAFTDAVKAGDLEKAKALYASTRQHYERIEPIAELFSDLDSSIDAREDDFEKKSGRPEIHRLPPSGENPLWR
;
A
#
# COMPACT_ATOMS: atom_id res chain seq x y z
N MET A 1 -68.01 6.35 38.52
CA MET A 1 -67.86 5.55 39.77
C MET A 1 -67.53 4.13 39.40
N THR A 2 -66.40 3.68 39.94
CA THR A 2 -65.67 2.44 39.75
C THR A 2 -66.53 1.17 39.93
N LYS A 3 -66.41 0.21 39.00
CA LYS A 3 -66.82 -1.18 39.22
C LYS A 3 -65.58 -2.07 39.19
N HIS A 4 -65.40 -2.78 40.30
CA HIS A 4 -64.21 -3.56 40.64
C HIS A 4 -64.11 -4.88 39.90
N PHE A 5 -62.86 -5.24 39.62
CA PHE A 5 -62.30 -6.54 39.23
C PHE A 5 -62.88 -7.75 39.99
N ARG A 6 -62.95 -8.93 39.33
CA ARG A 6 -62.30 -10.19 39.81
C ARG A 6 -62.19 -11.26 38.70
N LEU A 7 -60.96 -11.75 38.56
CA LEU A 7 -60.46 -13.10 38.22
C LEU A 7 -61.20 -13.98 37.19
N LYS A 8 -60.50 -14.28 36.09
CA LYS A 8 -60.34 -15.67 35.60
C LYS A 8 -58.89 -15.90 35.14
N ALA A 9 -58.34 -17.01 35.61
CA ALA A 9 -57.00 -17.50 35.32
C ALA A 9 -56.86 -17.96 33.86
N LEU A 10 -55.67 -17.77 33.27
CA LEU A 10 -55.21 -18.60 32.16
C LEU A 10 -53.74 -18.94 32.40
N HIS A 11 -53.48 -20.20 32.70
CA HIS A 11 -52.14 -20.80 32.63
C HIS A 11 -51.85 -21.13 31.16
N VAL A 12 -50.74 -20.65 30.60
CA VAL A 12 -50.14 -21.28 29.40
C VAL A 12 -48.61 -21.21 29.47
N ALA A 13 -48.03 -22.41 29.61
CA ALA A 13 -46.75 -22.92 29.13
C ALA A 13 -45.52 -21.99 28.97
N LEU A 14 -44.52 -22.26 29.80
CA LEU A 14 -43.12 -21.87 29.59
C LEU A 14 -42.51 -22.79 28.53
N LEU A 15 -42.39 -22.33 27.28
CA LEU A 15 -41.58 -23.00 26.25
C LEU A 15 -40.12 -22.55 26.39
N ALA A 16 -39.25 -23.48 26.80
CA ALA A 16 -37.81 -23.30 26.78
C ALA A 16 -37.31 -23.22 25.32
N LEU A 17 -36.98 -22.02 24.86
CA LEU A 17 -36.19 -21.82 23.64
C LEU A 17 -34.72 -22.16 23.96
N VAL A 18 -34.34 -23.40 23.66
CA VAL A 18 -32.92 -23.78 23.53
C VAL A 18 -32.41 -23.12 22.26
N SER A 19 -31.78 -21.95 22.41
CA SER A 19 -31.03 -21.30 21.34
C SER A 19 -29.84 -22.17 20.97
N SER A 20 -29.94 -22.89 19.84
CA SER A 20 -28.81 -23.58 19.23
C SER A 20 -27.86 -22.55 18.62
N SER A 21 -26.93 -22.04 19.42
CA SER A 21 -25.78 -21.30 18.93
C SER A 21 -24.87 -22.27 18.18
N PHE A 22 -25.03 -22.36 16.85
CA PHE A 22 -24.00 -22.91 15.99
C PHE A 22 -22.78 -21.98 16.07
N ALA A 23 -21.82 -22.32 16.92
CA ALA A 23 -20.49 -21.74 16.84
C ALA A 23 -19.91 -22.16 15.49
N ALA A 24 -19.81 -21.22 14.55
CA ALA A 24 -18.97 -21.41 13.39
C ALA A 24 -17.53 -21.55 13.91
N GLN A 25 -17.01 -22.78 13.99
CA GLN A 25 -15.57 -22.99 14.19
C GLN A 25 -14.86 -22.31 13.01
N ALA A 26 -14.09 -21.26 13.29
CA ALA A 26 -13.11 -20.77 12.33
C ALA A 26 -12.17 -21.95 12.02
N ALA A 27 -12.14 -22.39 10.76
CA ALA A 27 -11.21 -23.42 10.35
C ALA A 27 -9.78 -22.94 10.61
N ASP A 28 -8.95 -23.79 11.24
CA ASP A 28 -7.53 -23.48 11.45
C ASP A 28 -6.84 -23.22 10.11
N ILE A 29 -6.12 -22.10 10.01
CA ILE A 29 -5.35 -21.75 8.82
C ILE A 29 -4.15 -22.73 8.76
N PRO A 30 -3.96 -23.46 7.64
CA PRO A 30 -2.80 -24.33 7.45
C PRO A 30 -1.49 -23.60 7.69
N GLN A 31 -0.59 -24.20 8.47
CA GLN A 31 0.72 -23.62 8.77
C GLN A 31 1.85 -24.37 8.08
N VAL A 32 2.79 -23.63 7.48
CA VAL A 32 3.99 -24.17 6.84
C VAL A 32 5.21 -23.50 7.43
N LYS A 33 6.18 -24.28 7.90
CA LYS A 33 7.45 -23.75 8.37
C LYS A 33 8.47 -23.69 7.24
N VAL A 34 9.15 -22.56 7.11
CA VAL A 34 10.27 -22.36 6.18
C VAL A 34 11.44 -21.81 6.97
N THR A 35 12.54 -22.56 7.02
CA THR A 35 13.79 -22.08 7.62
C THR A 35 14.65 -21.50 6.52
N VAL A 36 15.19 -20.30 6.72
CA VAL A 36 16.11 -19.67 5.78
C VAL A 36 17.50 -19.65 6.39
N THR A 37 18.47 -20.20 5.67
CA THR A 37 19.89 -20.23 6.06
C THR A 37 20.68 -19.20 5.25
N ASP A 38 21.99 -19.10 5.48
CA ASP A 38 22.87 -18.25 4.67
C ASP A 38 22.87 -18.61 3.17
N LYS A 39 22.46 -19.84 2.81
CA LYS A 39 22.59 -20.36 1.44
C LYS A 39 21.26 -20.65 0.75
N GLN A 40 20.23 -21.04 1.50
CA GLN A 40 18.99 -21.58 0.92
C GLN A 40 17.85 -21.65 1.94
N CYS A 41 16.64 -21.90 1.43
CA CYS A 41 15.50 -22.31 2.25
C CYS A 41 15.56 -23.81 2.58
N GLU A 42 14.94 -24.17 3.68
CA GLU A 42 14.67 -25.53 4.10
C GLU A 42 13.19 -25.63 4.52
N PRO A 43 12.35 -26.33 3.75
CA PRO A 43 12.66 -26.97 2.45
C PRO A 43 12.80 -25.96 1.29
N MET A 44 13.51 -26.35 0.23
CA MET A 44 13.60 -25.57 -1.03
C MET A 44 12.36 -25.67 -1.91
N SER A 45 11.48 -26.64 -1.64
CA SER A 45 10.21 -26.81 -2.34
C SER A 45 9.10 -27.03 -1.34
N VAL A 46 8.05 -26.22 -1.45
CA VAL A 46 6.87 -26.28 -0.60
C VAL A 46 5.66 -26.53 -1.48
N THR A 47 4.71 -27.34 -0.98
CA THR A 47 3.44 -27.56 -1.66
C THR A 47 2.29 -27.31 -0.70
N VAL A 48 1.35 -26.47 -1.11
CA VAL A 48 0.16 -26.10 -0.33
C VAL A 48 -1.09 -26.18 -1.20
N ASN A 49 -2.26 -26.12 -0.59
CA ASN A 49 -3.52 -25.98 -1.32
C ASN A 49 -3.83 -24.49 -1.52
N ALA A 50 -4.57 -24.16 -2.59
CA ALA A 50 -5.06 -22.80 -2.80
C ALA A 50 -5.98 -22.36 -1.64
N GLY A 51 -5.92 -21.07 -1.31
CA GLY A 51 -6.56 -20.47 -0.15
C GLY A 51 -5.55 -19.89 0.85
N LYS A 52 -6.03 -19.60 2.06
CA LYS A 52 -5.20 -19.05 3.14
C LYS A 52 -4.18 -20.09 3.63
N THR A 53 -2.91 -19.70 3.68
CA THR A 53 -1.83 -20.46 4.33
C THR A 53 -0.99 -19.49 5.16
N GLN A 54 -0.60 -19.90 6.36
CA GLN A 54 0.32 -19.16 7.22
C GLN A 54 1.71 -19.77 7.15
N PHE A 55 2.68 -19.01 6.67
CA PHE A 55 4.09 -19.36 6.69
C PHE A 55 4.72 -18.90 8.00
N ILE A 56 5.50 -19.77 8.62
CA ILE A 56 6.35 -19.48 9.76
C ILE A 56 7.78 -19.45 9.24
N ILE A 57 8.28 -18.25 8.99
CA ILE A 57 9.61 -18.02 8.45
C ILE A 57 10.58 -17.93 9.61
N GLN A 58 11.52 -18.86 9.71
CA GLN A 58 12.58 -18.86 10.70
C GLN A 58 13.89 -18.44 10.06
N ASN A 59 14.54 -17.40 10.57
CA ASN A 59 15.85 -16.97 10.12
C ASN A 59 16.96 -17.69 10.90
N ASN A 60 17.63 -18.64 10.24
CA ASN A 60 18.85 -19.30 10.72
C ASN A 60 20.10 -18.86 9.93
N SER A 61 20.03 -17.70 9.28
CA SER A 61 21.18 -17.03 8.66
C SER A 61 21.85 -16.04 9.62
N GLN A 62 22.98 -15.48 9.22
CA GLN A 62 23.73 -14.49 10.01
C GLN A 62 23.26 -13.04 9.75
N LYS A 63 22.29 -12.81 8.87
CA LYS A 63 21.82 -11.47 8.48
C LYS A 63 20.32 -11.32 8.69
N ALA A 64 19.86 -10.09 8.90
CA ALA A 64 18.43 -9.81 8.79
C ALA A 64 17.97 -10.15 7.36
N LEU A 65 16.79 -10.75 7.23
CA LEU A 65 16.27 -11.19 5.95
C LEU A 65 14.89 -10.63 5.67
N GLU A 66 14.56 -10.68 4.40
CA GLU A 66 13.24 -10.50 3.84
C GLU A 66 12.83 -11.80 3.15
N TRP A 67 11.58 -12.23 3.35
CA TRP A 67 11.03 -13.43 2.73
C TRP A 67 9.79 -13.06 1.92
N GLU A 68 9.86 -13.31 0.62
CA GLU A 68 8.85 -12.92 -0.36
C GLU A 68 8.31 -14.15 -1.09
N ILE A 69 7.02 -14.11 -1.43
CA ILE A 69 6.41 -15.02 -2.40
C ILE A 69 6.32 -14.27 -3.73
N LEU A 70 6.89 -14.83 -4.79
CA LEU A 70 7.01 -14.16 -6.08
C LEU A 70 6.25 -14.88 -7.18
N LYS A 71 5.64 -14.10 -8.08
CA LYS A 71 5.08 -14.59 -9.35
C LYS A 71 5.74 -13.85 -10.50
N GLY A 72 6.84 -14.41 -11.02
CA GLY A 72 7.72 -13.71 -11.95
C GLY A 72 8.46 -12.57 -11.24
N VAL A 73 8.22 -11.33 -11.67
CA VAL A 73 8.80 -10.12 -11.06
C VAL A 73 7.89 -9.48 -9.99
N MET A 74 6.68 -10.00 -9.81
CA MET A 74 5.72 -9.43 -8.85
C MET A 74 5.90 -10.08 -7.48
N VAL A 75 5.92 -9.25 -6.44
CA VAL A 75 5.79 -9.68 -5.04
C VAL A 75 4.32 -9.89 -4.73
N VAL A 76 3.97 -11.12 -4.32
CA VAL A 76 2.61 -11.51 -3.99
C VAL A 76 2.32 -11.22 -2.52
N GLU A 77 3.30 -11.47 -1.65
CA GLU A 77 3.22 -11.26 -0.21
C GLU A 77 4.66 -11.30 0.35
N GLU A 78 4.95 -10.51 1.40
CA GLU A 78 6.31 -10.38 1.93
C GLU A 78 6.36 -10.21 3.45
N ARG A 79 7.51 -10.56 4.03
CA ARG A 79 7.85 -10.22 5.42
C ARG A 79 9.31 -9.80 5.54
N GLU A 80 9.51 -8.52 5.84
CA GLU A 80 10.82 -7.90 6.02
C GLU A 80 11.35 -7.96 7.47
N ASN A 81 12.62 -7.59 7.62
CA ASN A 81 13.30 -7.35 8.91
C ASN A 81 13.26 -8.53 9.89
N ILE A 82 13.31 -9.76 9.39
CA ILE A 82 13.39 -10.96 10.22
C ILE A 82 14.83 -11.10 10.71
N ALA A 83 15.10 -10.71 11.96
CA ALA A 83 16.45 -10.77 12.54
C ALA A 83 16.99 -12.21 12.68
N PRO A 84 18.32 -12.42 12.67
CA PRO A 84 18.95 -13.71 12.93
C PRO A 84 18.42 -14.38 14.20
N GLY A 85 18.02 -15.65 14.11
CA GLY A 85 17.47 -16.44 15.22
C GLY A 85 15.99 -16.21 15.51
N PHE A 86 15.33 -15.25 14.85
CA PHE A 86 13.90 -14.97 15.05
C PHE A 86 13.03 -15.70 14.03
N SER A 87 11.75 -15.83 14.38
CA SER A 87 10.71 -16.28 13.46
C SER A 87 9.64 -15.22 13.29
N GLN A 88 9.10 -15.09 12.09
CA GLN A 88 7.95 -14.25 11.79
C GLN A 88 6.88 -15.08 11.08
N LYS A 89 5.63 -14.60 11.17
CA LYS A 89 4.49 -15.23 10.51
C LYS A 89 4.03 -14.37 9.34
N LEU A 90 3.71 -15.02 8.23
CA LEU A 90 3.13 -14.39 7.05
C LEU A 90 1.91 -15.19 6.61
N THR A 91 0.74 -14.55 6.47
CA THR A 91 -0.46 -15.25 6.03
C THR A 91 -0.83 -14.79 4.64
N ALA A 92 -0.75 -15.70 3.65
CA ALA A 92 -1.04 -15.41 2.25
C ALA A 92 -2.30 -16.15 1.81
N ASN A 93 -3.11 -15.54 0.95
CA ASN A 93 -4.23 -16.19 0.27
C ASN A 93 -3.83 -16.54 -1.17
N LEU A 94 -3.39 -17.76 -1.39
CA LEU A 94 -2.69 -18.16 -2.63
C LEU A 94 -3.64 -18.79 -3.65
N GLN A 95 -3.39 -18.49 -4.92
CA GLN A 95 -4.09 -19.11 -6.05
C GLN A 95 -3.34 -20.32 -6.58
N PRO A 96 -4.02 -21.27 -7.25
CA PRO A 96 -3.33 -22.41 -7.87
C PRO A 96 -2.27 -21.93 -8.86
N GLY A 97 -1.09 -22.54 -8.82
CA GLY A 97 0.02 -22.18 -9.70
C GLY A 97 1.39 -22.42 -9.07
N GLU A 98 2.41 -21.98 -9.79
CA GLU A 98 3.80 -22.02 -9.34
C GLU A 98 4.30 -20.61 -9.00
N TYR A 99 5.04 -20.55 -7.90
CA TYR A 99 5.60 -19.34 -7.32
C TYR A 99 7.06 -19.61 -6.93
N ASP A 100 7.83 -18.54 -6.83
CA ASP A 100 9.16 -18.57 -6.24
C ASP A 100 9.11 -18.03 -4.81
N MET A 101 10.06 -18.45 -3.97
CA MET A 101 10.30 -17.85 -2.65
C MET A 101 11.74 -17.37 -2.54
N THR A 102 11.95 -16.20 -1.94
CA THR A 102 13.31 -15.75 -1.62
C THR A 102 13.87 -16.53 -0.44
N CYS A 103 15.18 -16.80 -0.49
CA CYS A 103 15.85 -17.73 0.42
C CYS A 103 17.13 -17.12 1.00
N GLY A 104 16.98 -15.94 1.59
CA GLY A 104 18.08 -15.18 2.20
C GLY A 104 18.60 -14.13 1.24
N LEU A 105 19.90 -14.15 0.94
CA LEU A 105 20.51 -13.19 0.03
C LEU A 105 19.95 -13.31 -1.39
N LEU A 106 19.85 -12.19 -2.12
CA LEU A 106 19.38 -12.15 -3.52
C LEU A 106 20.19 -13.04 -4.48
N THR A 107 21.44 -13.37 -4.12
CA THR A 107 22.31 -14.27 -4.86
C THR A 107 22.01 -15.75 -4.64
N ASN A 108 21.21 -16.09 -3.63
CA ASN A 108 20.85 -17.47 -3.33
C ASN A 108 19.81 -17.99 -4.33
N PRO A 109 19.78 -19.31 -4.60
CA PRO A 109 18.72 -19.89 -5.41
C PRO A 109 17.35 -19.64 -4.76
N LYS A 110 16.38 -19.27 -5.58
CA LYS A 110 14.99 -19.14 -5.14
C LYS A 110 14.38 -20.52 -4.87
N GLY A 111 13.64 -20.66 -3.79
CA GLY A 111 12.84 -21.85 -3.52
C GLY A 111 11.58 -21.87 -4.40
N LYS A 112 10.93 -23.03 -4.49
CA LYS A 112 9.68 -23.22 -5.25
C LYS A 112 8.49 -23.41 -4.32
N LEU A 113 7.40 -22.70 -4.60
CA LEU A 113 6.12 -22.88 -3.94
C LEU A 113 5.07 -23.31 -4.98
N VAL A 114 4.58 -24.54 -4.83
CA VAL A 114 3.53 -25.10 -5.69
C VAL A 114 2.21 -25.05 -4.96
N VAL A 115 1.24 -24.34 -5.53
CA VAL A 115 -0.10 -24.21 -4.97
C VAL A 115 -1.05 -25.09 -5.77
N LYS A 116 -1.53 -26.16 -5.16
CA LYS A 116 -2.49 -27.09 -5.78
C LYS A 116 -3.87 -26.47 -5.80
N ALA A 117 -4.62 -26.73 -6.87
CA ALA A 117 -6.04 -26.40 -6.91
C ALA A 117 -6.78 -27.13 -5.78
N SER A 118 -7.37 -26.38 -4.86
CA SER A 118 -8.40 -26.88 -3.96
C SER A 118 -9.73 -26.80 -4.70
N GLY A 119 -10.56 -27.84 -4.61
CA GLY A 119 -11.79 -27.97 -5.39
C GLY A 119 -12.88 -26.91 -5.12
N LYS A 120 -12.61 -25.87 -4.33
CA LYS A 120 -13.48 -24.73 -4.08
C LYS A 120 -12.62 -23.49 -3.78
N GLN A 121 -12.94 -22.39 -4.47
CA GLN A 121 -12.37 -21.04 -4.38
C GLN A 121 -11.15 -20.76 -5.26
N GLU A 122 -11.44 -20.41 -6.51
CA GLU A 122 -10.72 -19.32 -7.17
C GLU A 122 -10.93 -18.06 -6.31
N ALA A 123 -9.86 -17.46 -5.77
CA ALA A 123 -9.98 -16.09 -5.30
C ALA A 123 -10.29 -15.20 -6.51
N PRO A 124 -10.90 -14.03 -6.32
CA PRO A 124 -11.15 -13.12 -7.43
C PRO A 124 -9.82 -12.88 -8.14
N LYS A 125 -9.71 -13.35 -9.39
CA LYS A 125 -8.65 -12.87 -10.27
C LYS A 125 -8.95 -11.39 -10.46
N THR A 126 -8.05 -10.54 -10.00
CA THR A 126 -8.03 -9.15 -10.48
C THR A 126 -7.83 -9.24 -11.98
N ASP A 127 -8.90 -9.01 -12.73
CA ASP A 127 -8.81 -8.96 -14.18
C ASP A 127 -7.96 -7.75 -14.54
N LEU A 128 -6.72 -7.98 -14.98
CA LEU A 128 -5.82 -6.92 -15.40
C LEU A 128 -6.43 -6.08 -16.53
N LEU A 129 -7.31 -6.66 -17.34
CA LEU A 129 -8.06 -5.91 -18.37
C LEU A 129 -9.03 -4.91 -17.74
N ALA A 130 -9.58 -5.20 -16.56
CA ALA A 130 -10.44 -4.27 -15.83
C ALA A 130 -9.68 -3.03 -15.33
N LEU A 131 -8.34 -3.05 -15.28
CA LEU A 131 -7.52 -1.88 -14.95
C LEU A 131 -7.31 -0.93 -16.14
N THR A 132 -7.57 -1.37 -17.38
CA THR A 132 -7.30 -0.56 -18.58
C THR A 132 -8.14 0.72 -18.61
N GLY A 133 -9.42 0.64 -18.23
CA GLY A 133 -10.31 1.80 -18.13
C GLY A 133 -9.83 2.82 -17.09
N PRO A 134 -9.73 2.44 -15.80
CA PRO A 134 -9.25 3.32 -14.74
C PRO A 134 -7.88 3.94 -15.00
N ILE A 135 -6.92 3.18 -15.56
CA ILE A 135 -5.60 3.73 -15.92
C ILE A 135 -5.71 4.78 -17.02
N THR A 136 -6.58 4.56 -18.01
CA THR A 136 -6.80 5.52 -19.10
C THR A 136 -7.42 6.81 -18.57
N GLU A 137 -8.41 6.71 -17.68
CA GLU A 137 -9.05 7.85 -17.04
C GLU A 137 -8.07 8.61 -16.15
N TYR A 138 -7.25 7.90 -15.37
CA TYR A 138 -6.23 8.53 -14.53
C TYR A 138 -5.16 9.24 -15.36
N LYS A 139 -4.72 8.65 -16.47
CA LYS A 139 -3.81 9.32 -17.41
C LYS A 139 -4.43 10.61 -17.97
N ALA A 140 -5.71 10.60 -18.32
CA ALA A 140 -6.41 11.78 -18.80
C ALA A 140 -6.48 12.86 -17.71
N TYR A 141 -6.79 12.48 -16.48
CA TYR A 141 -6.77 13.37 -15.30
C TYR A 141 -5.40 14.00 -15.09
N VAL A 142 -4.33 13.20 -15.02
CA VAL A 142 -2.96 13.71 -14.84
C VAL A 142 -2.58 14.67 -15.97
N THR A 143 -2.94 14.34 -17.21
CA THR A 143 -2.68 15.22 -18.37
C THR A 143 -3.39 16.57 -18.24
N ALA A 144 -4.63 16.59 -17.73
CA ALA A 144 -5.38 17.82 -17.51
C ALA A 144 -4.79 18.67 -16.37
N GLU A 145 -4.40 18.05 -15.25
CA GLU A 145 -3.73 18.73 -14.14
C GLU A 145 -2.38 19.31 -14.58
N VAL A 146 -1.58 18.59 -15.38
CA VAL A 146 -0.33 19.12 -15.97
C VAL A 146 -0.61 20.33 -16.88
N ALA A 147 -1.68 20.31 -17.67
CA ALA A 147 -2.01 21.43 -18.55
C ALA A 147 -2.35 22.71 -17.75
N GLU A 148 -3.14 22.59 -16.68
CA GLU A 148 -3.44 23.72 -15.79
C GLU A 148 -2.21 24.14 -14.97
N LEU A 149 -1.36 23.21 -14.54
CA LEU A 149 -0.08 23.52 -13.91
C LEU A 149 0.82 24.37 -14.83
N VAL A 150 0.99 23.98 -16.09
CA VAL A 150 1.82 24.73 -17.06
C VAL A 150 1.28 26.14 -17.27
N LYS A 151 -0.04 26.26 -17.43
CA LYS A 151 -0.73 27.54 -17.60
C LYS A 151 -0.60 28.44 -16.36
N GLY A 152 -0.84 27.90 -15.17
CA GLY A 152 -0.69 28.61 -13.90
C GLY A 152 0.75 29.03 -13.66
N THR A 153 1.71 28.13 -13.89
CA THR A 153 3.15 28.40 -13.74
C THR A 153 3.61 29.48 -14.71
N LYS A 154 3.11 29.51 -15.94
CA LYS A 154 3.38 30.60 -16.87
C LYS A 154 2.89 31.94 -16.30
N ALA A 155 1.63 32.01 -15.84
CA ALA A 155 1.09 33.25 -15.27
C ALA A 155 1.84 33.70 -14.01
N PHE A 156 2.20 32.75 -13.13
CA PHE A 156 2.98 32.99 -11.91
C PHE A 156 4.38 33.52 -12.25
N THR A 157 5.12 32.83 -13.11
CA THR A 157 6.49 33.24 -13.48
C THR A 157 6.51 34.54 -14.27
N ASP A 158 5.50 34.82 -15.11
CA ASP A 158 5.35 36.11 -15.78
C ASP A 158 5.13 37.24 -14.75
N ALA A 159 4.33 37.03 -13.70
CA ALA A 159 4.15 38.00 -12.62
C ALA A 159 5.43 38.23 -11.81
N VAL A 160 6.17 37.16 -11.47
CA VAL A 160 7.47 37.25 -10.79
C VAL A 160 8.47 38.05 -11.62
N LYS A 161 8.60 37.75 -12.92
CA LYS A 161 9.51 38.45 -13.84
C LYS A 161 9.14 39.92 -14.04
N ALA A 162 7.86 40.25 -13.95
CA ALA A 162 7.37 41.63 -14.02
C ALA A 162 7.55 42.40 -12.68
N GLY A 163 7.96 41.73 -11.60
CA GLY A 163 8.04 42.32 -10.26
C GLY A 163 6.68 42.57 -9.60
N ASP A 164 5.59 41.99 -10.14
CA ASP A 164 4.24 42.08 -9.58
C ASP A 164 4.08 41.03 -8.46
N LEU A 165 4.60 41.38 -7.29
CA LEU A 165 4.71 40.47 -6.17
C LEU A 165 3.34 40.10 -5.58
N GLU A 166 2.41 41.05 -5.49
CA GLU A 166 1.07 40.77 -4.97
C GLU A 166 0.32 39.75 -5.84
N LYS A 167 0.43 39.88 -7.17
CA LYS A 167 -0.13 38.90 -8.10
C LYS A 167 0.58 37.55 -8.01
N ALA A 168 1.91 37.54 -7.92
CA ALA A 168 2.66 36.30 -7.77
C ALA A 168 2.29 35.54 -6.47
N LYS A 169 2.12 36.26 -5.34
CA LYS A 169 1.61 35.69 -4.07
C LYS A 169 0.26 35.01 -4.25
N ALA A 170 -0.69 35.72 -4.87
CA ALA A 170 -2.04 35.22 -5.07
C ALA A 170 -2.09 33.97 -5.99
N LEU A 171 -1.17 33.86 -6.93
CA LEU A 171 -1.10 32.73 -7.88
C LEU A 171 -0.36 31.51 -7.32
N TYR A 172 0.50 31.67 -6.30
CA TYR A 172 1.39 30.61 -5.84
C TYR A 172 0.66 29.33 -5.43
N ALA A 173 -0.28 29.42 -4.47
CA ALA A 173 -0.95 28.24 -3.92
C ALA A 173 -1.86 27.55 -4.94
N SER A 174 -2.63 28.32 -5.70
CA SER A 174 -3.55 27.78 -6.72
C SER A 174 -2.80 27.12 -7.88
N THR A 175 -1.64 27.65 -8.26
CA THR A 175 -0.78 27.03 -9.28
C THR A 175 -0.20 25.71 -8.79
N ARG A 176 0.34 25.68 -7.56
CA ARG A 176 0.96 24.48 -6.98
C ARG A 176 -0.02 23.34 -6.77
N GLN A 177 -1.28 23.63 -6.44
CA GLN A 177 -2.28 22.60 -6.18
C GLN A 177 -2.39 21.55 -7.30
N HIS A 178 -2.15 21.96 -8.55
CA HIS A 178 -2.13 21.05 -9.69
C HIS A 178 -0.95 20.06 -9.66
N TYR A 179 0.22 20.49 -9.17
CA TYR A 179 1.38 19.63 -8.96
C TYR A 179 1.14 18.64 -7.81
N GLU A 180 0.65 19.14 -6.67
CA GLU A 180 0.35 18.32 -5.47
C GLU A 180 -0.65 17.20 -5.77
N ARG A 181 -1.66 17.47 -6.61
CA ARG A 181 -2.67 16.48 -7.01
C ARG A 181 -2.13 15.32 -7.83
N ILE A 182 -0.97 15.49 -8.46
CA ILE A 182 -0.32 14.49 -9.31
C ILE A 182 1.04 14.07 -8.76
N GLU A 183 1.37 14.43 -7.52
CA GLU A 183 2.63 14.09 -6.85
C GLU A 183 2.98 12.59 -6.95
N PRO A 184 2.04 11.63 -6.80
CA PRO A 184 2.35 10.19 -6.95
C PRO A 184 2.88 9.79 -8.35
N ILE A 185 2.70 10.65 -9.35
CA ILE A 185 3.25 10.46 -10.70
C ILE A 185 4.45 11.40 -10.93
N ALA A 186 4.45 12.60 -10.34
CA ALA A 186 5.55 13.54 -10.45
C ALA A 186 6.84 13.00 -9.81
N GLU A 187 6.74 12.35 -8.63
CA GLU A 187 7.88 11.78 -7.89
C GLU A 187 8.62 10.67 -8.66
N LEU A 188 7.96 10.06 -9.66
CA LEU A 188 8.59 9.07 -10.54
C LEU A 188 9.71 9.70 -11.40
N PHE A 189 9.71 11.02 -11.55
CA PHE A 189 10.72 11.80 -12.27
C PHE A 189 11.62 12.55 -11.29
N SER A 190 12.32 11.82 -10.41
CA SER A 190 13.10 12.35 -9.29
C SER A 190 13.95 13.60 -9.59
N ASP A 191 14.69 13.64 -10.71
CA ASP A 191 15.48 14.83 -11.09
C ASP A 191 14.59 16.06 -11.34
N LEU A 192 13.47 15.86 -12.04
CA LEU A 192 12.52 16.92 -12.37
C LEU A 192 11.74 17.36 -11.13
N ASP A 193 11.29 16.40 -10.32
CA ASP A 193 10.60 16.66 -9.06
C ASP A 193 11.48 17.44 -8.10
N SER A 194 12.73 17.02 -7.89
CA SER A 194 13.68 17.78 -7.08
C SER A 194 13.95 19.18 -7.66
N SER A 195 14.00 19.33 -8.99
CA SER A 195 14.20 20.64 -9.64
C SER A 195 12.99 21.57 -9.59
N ILE A 196 11.82 21.01 -9.29
CA ILE A 196 10.59 21.76 -9.08
C ILE A 196 10.44 21.89 -7.56
N ASP A 197 10.07 20.85 -6.85
CA ASP A 197 9.47 20.95 -5.52
C ASP A 197 10.39 20.72 -4.31
N ALA A 198 11.71 20.62 -4.48
CA ALA A 198 12.61 20.44 -3.34
C ALA A 198 12.61 21.63 -2.37
N ARG A 199 12.56 21.32 -1.08
CA ARG A 199 12.50 22.25 0.05
C ARG A 199 13.89 22.57 0.59
N GLU A 200 13.96 23.52 1.53
CA GLU A 200 15.24 23.96 2.11
C GLU A 200 15.95 22.83 2.88
N ASP A 201 15.21 21.95 3.52
CA ASP A 201 15.70 20.79 4.28
C ASP A 201 16.25 19.66 3.40
N ASP A 202 15.95 19.68 2.09
CA ASP A 202 16.47 18.70 1.13
C ASP A 202 17.92 19.00 0.70
N PHE A 203 18.50 20.15 1.11
CA PHE A 203 19.88 20.53 0.78
C PHE A 203 20.77 20.65 2.03
N GLU A 204 21.92 19.94 2.03
CA GLU A 204 22.96 20.04 3.08
C GLU A 204 23.42 21.48 3.33
N LYS A 205 23.41 22.30 2.26
CA LYS A 205 23.59 23.74 2.32
C LYS A 205 22.30 24.37 1.77
N LYS A 206 21.61 25.14 2.61
CA LYS A 206 20.34 25.85 2.34
C LYS A 206 20.29 26.77 1.10
N SER A 207 21.34 26.81 0.28
CA SER A 207 21.51 27.64 -0.92
C SER A 207 21.34 26.88 -2.24
N GLY A 208 21.12 25.55 -2.25
CA GLY A 208 21.00 24.71 -3.45
C GLY A 208 19.65 24.74 -4.18
N ARG A 209 18.84 25.78 -4.00
CA ARG A 209 17.38 25.76 -4.25
C ARG A 209 16.97 25.62 -5.73
N PRO A 210 15.90 24.87 -6.03
CA PRO A 210 15.22 24.88 -7.33
C PRO A 210 14.43 26.16 -7.56
N GLU A 211 14.13 26.52 -8.81
CA GLU A 211 13.69 27.88 -9.19
C GLU A 211 12.29 28.26 -8.66
N ILE A 212 11.36 27.31 -8.47
CA ILE A 212 10.04 27.60 -7.89
C ILE A 212 10.08 27.84 -6.37
N HIS A 213 11.11 27.31 -5.70
CA HIS A 213 11.42 27.55 -4.28
C HIS A 213 12.55 28.56 -4.09
N ARG A 214 13.12 29.07 -5.18
CA ARG A 214 14.04 30.22 -5.21
C ARG A 214 13.24 31.50 -5.07
N LEU A 215 12.50 31.60 -3.98
CA LEU A 215 12.12 32.88 -3.42
C LEU A 215 12.99 33.08 -2.16
N PRO A 216 13.43 34.31 -1.84
CA PRO A 216 14.32 34.56 -0.71
C PRO A 216 13.81 33.94 0.60
N PRO A 217 14.66 33.71 1.61
CA PRO A 217 14.20 33.31 2.95
C PRO A 217 13.14 34.29 3.47
N SER A 218 12.19 33.81 4.29
CA SER A 218 11.01 34.54 4.79
C SER A 218 11.32 35.89 5.46
N GLY A 219 12.57 36.11 5.87
CA GLY A 219 13.05 37.41 6.37
C GLY A 219 13.36 38.44 5.27
N GLU A 220 13.62 38.05 4.03
CA GLU A 220 14.08 38.95 2.94
C GLU A 220 13.21 38.84 1.68
N ASN A 221 12.14 38.05 1.76
CA ASN A 221 11.27 37.78 0.63
C ASN A 221 10.07 38.71 0.59
N PRO A 222 10.02 39.68 -0.34
CA PRO A 222 8.87 40.56 -0.47
C PRO A 222 7.60 39.81 -0.94
N LEU A 223 7.68 38.53 -1.34
CA LEU A 223 6.53 37.66 -1.57
C LEU A 223 5.91 37.05 -0.30
N TRP A 224 6.55 37.12 0.86
CA TRP A 224 5.93 36.58 2.10
C TRP A 224 5.95 37.57 3.25
N ARG A 225 6.27 38.84 2.97
CA ARG A 225 6.02 40.00 3.84
C ARG A 225 4.72 40.69 3.48
#